data_AF-A0A7Z6MVI7-F1
#
_entry.id   AF-A0A7Z6MVI7-F1
#
_cell.length_a   1.000
_cell.length_b   1.000
_cell.length_c   1.000
_cell.angle_alpha   90.00
_cell.angle_beta   90.00
_cell.angle_gamma   90.00
#
_symmetry.space_group_name_H-M   'P 1'
#
loop_
_entity.id
_entity.type
_entity.pdbx_description
1 polymer ?
#
loop_
_entity_poly.entity_id
_entity_poly.type
_entity_poly.pdbx_seq_one_letter_code
_entity_poly.pdbx_strand_id
1 'polypeptide(L)'
;MSYEHKAFIFDIDSFNRELKPLLESCLRSGSINQVRDFVVSNRQSLVDPYEGFALEDGWEDMLESKDVHQYGDFALTKYYSPTDDRGLGLWWSISQELFSDKGKLGFSPFLGTPLGSGSNFFDPGKMGSYFQAQHEVSESLSRVLEVEGKVSDDAFEAVREFKKMLEQAIDEKKGVYITF
;
A
#
# COMPACT_ATOMS: atom_id res chain seq x y z
N MET A 1 0.25 -6.23 -20.06
CA MET A 1 0.98 -6.17 -18.78
C MET A 1 -0.07 -6.38 -17.70
N SER A 2 0.13 -7.37 -16.84
CA SER A 2 -0.72 -7.58 -15.67
C SER A 2 -0.06 -6.86 -14.51
N TYR A 3 -0.84 -6.13 -13.72
CA TYR A 3 -0.36 -5.49 -12.50
C TYR A 3 -0.21 -6.55 -11.40
N GLU A 4 0.92 -6.54 -10.69
CA GLU A 4 1.15 -7.47 -9.58
C GLU A 4 0.63 -6.83 -8.30
N HIS A 5 -0.51 -7.31 -7.80
CA HIS A 5 -1.07 -6.78 -6.57
C HIS A 5 -0.16 -7.09 -5.37
N LYS A 6 0.42 -6.06 -4.76
CA LYS A 6 1.21 -6.15 -3.54
C LYS A 6 0.44 -5.63 -2.34
N ALA A 7 0.62 -6.27 -1.19
CA ALA A 7 0.00 -5.80 0.05
C ALA A 7 0.87 -6.04 1.26
N PHE A 8 0.85 -5.09 2.18
CA PHE A 8 1.72 -5.05 3.35
C PHE A 8 0.95 -4.63 4.59
N ILE A 9 1.28 -5.23 5.73
CA ILE A 9 0.85 -4.72 7.03
C ILE A 9 1.51 -3.35 7.24
N PHE A 10 0.71 -2.36 7.64
CA PHE A 10 1.10 -0.96 7.62
C PHE A 10 0.80 -0.26 8.95
N ASP A 11 1.78 0.43 9.53
CA ASP A 11 1.61 1.28 10.72
C ASP A 11 0.86 2.58 10.35
N ILE A 12 -0.45 2.41 10.16
CA ILE A 12 -1.37 3.46 9.72
C ILE A 12 -1.48 4.60 10.74
N ASP A 13 -1.31 4.32 12.03
CA ASP A 13 -1.46 5.31 13.08
C ASP A 13 -0.26 6.25 13.12
N SER A 14 0.97 5.72 13.03
CA SER A 14 2.18 6.56 12.94
C SER A 14 2.22 7.32 11.61
N PHE A 15 1.86 6.66 10.50
CA PHE A 15 1.74 7.31 9.20
C PHE A 15 0.78 8.51 9.22
N ASN A 16 -0.41 8.33 9.80
CA ASN A 16 -1.42 9.39 9.90
C ASN A 16 -0.95 10.60 10.73
N ARG A 17 -0.13 10.37 11.76
CA ARG A 17 0.40 11.44 12.62
C ARG A 17 1.58 12.17 12.01
N GLU A 18 2.41 11.46 11.24
CA GLU A 18 3.70 11.96 10.79
C GLU A 18 3.69 12.30 9.29
N LEU A 19 3.78 11.29 8.42
CA LEU A 19 4.02 11.49 6.99
C LEU A 19 2.78 11.95 6.22
N LYS A 20 1.59 11.42 6.54
CA LYS A 20 0.35 11.72 5.81
C LYS A 20 0.09 13.22 5.61
N PRO A 21 0.06 14.07 6.66
CA PRO A 21 -0.22 15.50 6.48
C PRO A 21 0.84 16.21 5.63
N LEU A 22 2.11 15.81 5.74
CA LEU A 22 3.21 16.34 4.93
C LEU A 22 3.02 15.96 3.46
N LEU A 23 2.74 14.68 3.20
CA LEU A 23 2.58 14.14 1.86
C LEU A 23 1.39 14.77 1.14
N GLU A 24 0.25 14.91 1.81
CA GLU A 24 -0.92 15.59 1.26
C GLU A 24 -0.65 17.08 0.96
N SER A 25 0.13 17.77 1.81
CA SER A 25 0.55 19.16 1.58
C SER A 25 1.46 19.28 0.36
N CYS A 26 2.44 18.38 0.24
CA CYS A 26 3.35 18.29 -0.90
C CYS A 26 2.61 17.99 -2.21
N LEU A 27 1.67 17.04 -2.21
CA LEU A 27 0.85 16.72 -3.39
C LEU A 27 -0.01 17.89 -3.86
N ARG A 28 -0.55 18.70 -2.94
CA ARG A 28 -1.34 19.88 -3.29
C ARG A 28 -0.49 21.03 -3.81
N SER A 29 0.70 21.22 -3.26
CA SER A 29 1.57 22.37 -3.58
C SER A 29 2.58 22.09 -4.70
N GLY A 30 2.83 20.83 -5.01
CA GLY A 30 3.93 20.40 -5.88
C GLY A 30 5.32 20.53 -5.24
N SER A 31 5.41 20.97 -3.98
CA SER A 31 6.69 21.12 -3.27
C SER A 31 7.18 19.79 -2.73
N ILE A 32 8.45 19.45 -2.98
CA ILE A 32 9.08 18.23 -2.47
C ILE A 32 9.81 18.41 -1.13
N ASN A 33 10.04 19.65 -0.69
CA ASN A 33 10.99 19.94 0.38
C ASN A 33 10.64 19.21 1.68
N GLN A 34 9.38 19.25 2.10
CA GLN A 34 8.97 18.65 3.38
C GLN A 34 9.09 17.12 3.37
N VAL A 35 8.73 16.47 2.26
CA VAL A 35 8.85 15.01 2.15
C VAL A 35 10.32 14.58 2.00
N ARG A 36 11.13 15.35 1.27
CA ARG A 36 12.58 15.13 1.16
C ARG A 36 13.29 15.28 2.51
N ASP A 37 12.99 16.36 3.24
CA ASP A 37 13.54 16.60 4.59
C ASP A 37 13.13 15.49 5.57
N PHE A 38 11.91 14.96 5.42
CA PHE A 38 11.46 13.80 6.18
C PHE A 38 12.33 12.57 5.87
N VAL A 39 12.58 12.26 4.59
CA VAL A 39 13.45 11.12 4.21
C VAL A 39 14.86 11.31 4.77
N VAL A 40 15.46 12.49 4.60
CA VAL A 40 16.81 12.78 5.11
C VAL A 40 16.88 12.60 6.63
N SER A 41 15.89 13.11 7.36
CA SER A 41 15.86 13.05 8.83
C SER A 41 15.61 11.64 9.37
N ASN A 42 14.98 10.77 8.58
CA ASN A 42 14.64 9.40 8.97
C ASN A 42 15.48 8.34 8.24
N ARG A 43 16.50 8.72 7.45
CA ARG A 43 17.22 7.82 6.52
C ARG A 43 17.64 6.49 7.14
N GLN A 44 18.10 6.49 8.38
CA GLN A 44 18.57 5.30 9.09
C GLN A 44 17.46 4.27 9.39
N SER A 45 16.20 4.71 9.43
CA SER A 45 15.03 3.85 9.64
C SER A 45 14.28 3.53 8.35
N LEU A 46 14.79 4.00 7.20
CA LEU A 46 14.19 3.77 5.90
C LEU A 46 14.99 2.72 5.13
N VAL A 47 14.29 2.03 4.26
CA VAL A 47 14.87 1.09 3.31
C VAL A 47 14.46 1.47 1.89
N ASP A 48 15.17 0.89 0.93
CA ASP A 48 14.81 0.89 -0.48
C ASP A 48 13.42 0.25 -0.65
N PRO A 49 12.44 0.95 -1.24
CA PRO A 49 11.10 0.39 -1.47
C PRO A 49 11.08 -0.79 -2.46
N TYR A 50 12.12 -0.96 -3.27
CA TYR A 50 12.20 -2.02 -4.29
C TYR A 50 12.83 -3.30 -3.74
N GLU A 51 13.93 -3.16 -3.01
CA GLU A 51 14.74 -4.30 -2.55
C GLU A 51 14.69 -4.51 -1.03
N GLY A 52 14.25 -3.52 -0.26
CA GLY A 52 14.23 -3.57 1.21
C GLY A 52 15.61 -3.42 1.87
N PHE A 53 16.65 -3.05 1.13
CA PHE A 53 17.98 -2.77 1.67
C PHE A 53 18.04 -1.40 2.37
N ALA A 54 18.93 -1.25 3.35
CA ALA A 54 19.15 0.03 4.02
C ALA A 54 19.55 1.14 3.03
N LEU A 55 19.03 2.35 3.22
CA LEU A 55 19.37 3.48 2.35
C LEU A 55 20.82 3.95 2.53
N GLU A 56 21.59 3.94 1.45
CA GLU A 56 22.96 4.46 1.41
C GLU A 56 23.01 5.99 1.31
N ASP A 57 24.19 6.61 1.44
CA ASP A 57 24.34 8.08 1.37
C ASP A 57 23.94 8.66 -0.01
N GLY A 58 24.01 7.85 -1.08
CA GLY A 58 23.63 8.21 -2.45
C GLY A 58 22.20 7.80 -2.86
N TRP A 59 21.32 7.47 -1.92
CA TRP A 59 19.95 6.98 -2.21
C TRP A 59 19.15 7.90 -3.15
N GLU A 60 19.39 9.22 -3.10
CA GLU A 60 18.67 10.20 -3.92
C GLU A 60 19.00 10.08 -5.43
N ASP A 61 20.08 9.39 -5.78
CA ASP A 61 20.45 9.09 -7.18
C ASP A 61 19.60 7.96 -7.78
N MET A 62 18.88 7.19 -6.95
CA MET A 62 17.88 6.21 -7.42
C MET A 62 16.62 6.89 -7.96
N LEU A 63 16.40 8.16 -7.62
CA LEU A 63 15.19 8.88 -8.01
C LEU A 63 15.30 9.45 -9.42
N GLU A 64 14.48 8.93 -10.34
CA GLU A 64 14.41 9.40 -11.73
C GLU A 64 13.77 10.78 -11.88
N SER A 65 12.57 10.97 -11.32
CA SER A 65 11.78 12.20 -11.48
C SER A 65 11.96 13.19 -10.32
N LYS A 66 12.42 12.71 -9.16
CA LYS A 66 12.60 13.51 -7.93
C LYS A 66 11.34 14.30 -7.59
N ASP A 67 10.17 13.67 -7.76
CA ASP A 67 8.87 14.23 -7.44
C ASP A 67 8.36 13.76 -6.06
N VAL A 68 7.24 14.32 -5.64
CA VAL A 68 6.59 13.99 -4.35
C VAL A 68 6.27 12.50 -4.25
N HIS A 69 6.02 11.83 -5.37
CA HIS A 69 5.63 10.43 -5.40
C HIS A 69 6.83 9.55 -5.06
N GLN A 70 7.96 9.78 -5.72
CA GLN A 70 9.20 9.05 -5.48
C GLN A 70 9.76 9.27 -4.07
N TYR A 71 9.78 10.52 -3.58
CA TYR A 71 10.19 10.75 -2.19
C TYR A 71 9.21 10.14 -1.18
N GLY A 72 7.92 10.18 -1.47
CA GLY A 72 6.90 9.55 -0.63
C GLY A 72 7.05 8.03 -0.57
N ASP A 73 7.44 7.38 -1.67
CA ASP A 73 7.66 5.94 -1.75
C ASP A 73 8.74 5.49 -0.76
N PHE A 74 9.89 6.18 -0.78
CA PHE A 74 10.96 5.97 0.19
C PHE A 74 10.53 6.28 1.62
N ALA A 75 9.74 7.35 1.82
CA ALA A 75 9.27 7.72 3.15
C ALA A 75 8.29 6.70 3.74
N LEU A 76 7.52 5.99 2.90
CA LEU A 76 6.55 4.99 3.35
C LEU A 76 7.21 3.77 3.97
N THR A 77 8.43 3.41 3.60
CA THR A 77 9.14 2.23 4.13
C THR A 77 9.44 2.33 5.63
N LYS A 78 9.21 3.50 6.25
CA LYS A 78 9.15 3.63 7.72
C LYS A 78 8.01 2.83 8.36
N TYR A 79 6.92 2.60 7.61
CA TYR A 79 5.65 2.12 8.15
C TYR A 79 5.26 0.71 7.67
N TYR A 80 6.02 0.13 6.74
CA TYR A 80 5.86 -1.26 6.29
C TYR A 80 7.21 -1.86 5.88
N SER A 81 7.26 -3.18 5.75
CA SER A 81 8.44 -3.88 5.24
C SER A 81 8.24 -4.25 3.76
N PRO A 82 9.06 -3.72 2.82
CA PRO A 82 8.95 -4.06 1.40
C PRO A 82 9.17 -5.55 1.08
N THR A 83 9.86 -6.27 1.97
CA THR A 83 10.14 -7.70 1.82
C THR A 83 9.02 -8.61 2.34
N ASP A 84 7.98 -8.06 2.95
CA ASP A 84 6.85 -8.81 3.51
C ASP A 84 5.58 -8.63 2.65
N ASP A 85 5.75 -8.76 1.33
CA ASP A 85 4.62 -8.75 0.39
C ASP A 85 3.76 -9.99 0.57
N ARG A 86 2.48 -9.78 0.84
CA ARG A 86 1.46 -10.82 1.00
C ARG A 86 0.21 -10.51 0.16
N GLY A 87 0.42 -9.76 -0.93
CA GLY A 87 -0.60 -9.47 -1.91
C GLY A 87 -1.01 -10.68 -2.76
N LEU A 88 -1.99 -10.47 -3.63
CA LEU A 88 -2.52 -11.50 -4.52
C LEU A 88 -1.67 -11.72 -5.78
N GLY A 89 -0.67 -10.88 -6.03
CA GLY A 89 0.13 -10.89 -7.25
C GLY A 89 -0.75 -10.83 -8.50
N LEU A 90 -0.53 -11.76 -9.43
CA LEU A 90 -1.30 -11.87 -10.67
C LEU A 90 -2.73 -12.40 -10.48
N TRP A 91 -3.03 -13.03 -9.34
CA TRP A 91 -4.34 -13.63 -9.04
C TRP A 91 -5.39 -12.62 -8.59
N TRP A 92 -4.98 -11.36 -8.38
CA TRP A 92 -5.89 -10.28 -7.97
C TRP A 92 -7.05 -10.09 -8.94
N SER A 93 -6.78 -10.07 -10.25
CA SER A 93 -7.81 -9.82 -11.27
C SER A 93 -8.91 -10.88 -11.24
N ILE A 94 -8.50 -12.15 -11.17
CA ILE A 94 -9.41 -13.31 -11.06
C ILE A 94 -10.20 -13.25 -9.75
N SER A 95 -9.54 -12.92 -8.64
CA SER A 95 -10.18 -12.83 -7.33
C SER A 95 -11.20 -11.68 -7.27
N GLN A 96 -10.90 -10.56 -7.93
CA GLN A 96 -11.79 -9.39 -7.97
C GLN A 96 -13.05 -9.67 -8.79
N GLU A 97 -12.98 -10.46 -9.86
CA GLU A 97 -14.13 -10.82 -10.69
C GLU A 97 -15.25 -11.52 -9.91
N LEU A 98 -14.91 -12.23 -8.82
CA LEU A 98 -15.89 -12.87 -7.93
C LEU A 98 -16.83 -11.86 -7.23
N PHE A 99 -16.44 -10.59 -7.18
CA PHE A 99 -17.23 -9.49 -6.63
C PHE A 99 -18.04 -8.74 -7.69
N SER A 100 -17.70 -8.88 -8.97
CA SER A 100 -18.30 -8.14 -10.09
C SER A 100 -19.76 -8.52 -10.37
N ASP A 101 -20.16 -9.77 -10.09
CA ASP A 101 -21.54 -10.27 -10.30
C ASP A 101 -22.54 -9.80 -9.22
N LYS A 102 -22.06 -9.27 -8.09
CA LYS A 102 -22.90 -8.72 -7.02
C LYS A 102 -22.89 -7.20 -7.11
N GLY A 103 -23.78 -6.66 -7.94
CA GLY A 103 -23.91 -5.23 -8.25
C GLY A 103 -23.33 -4.24 -7.23
N LYS A 104 -22.34 -3.45 -7.70
CA LYS A 104 -21.80 -2.25 -7.05
C LYS A 104 -21.40 -2.42 -5.58
N LEU A 105 -20.39 -3.22 -5.33
CA LEU A 105 -19.56 -2.95 -4.17
C LEU A 105 -18.91 -1.57 -4.37
N GLY A 106 -19.28 -0.60 -3.52
CA GLY A 106 -18.59 0.71 -3.44
C GLY A 106 -17.20 0.62 -2.82
N PHE A 107 -16.77 -0.60 -2.47
CA PHE A 107 -15.55 -0.93 -1.74
C PHE A 107 -14.99 -2.26 -2.27
N SER A 108 -13.75 -2.27 -2.74
CA SER A 108 -13.04 -3.50 -3.10
C SER A 108 -12.21 -3.95 -1.89
N PRO A 109 -12.37 -5.20 -1.40
CA PRO A 109 -11.64 -5.67 -0.22
C PRO A 109 -10.13 -5.86 -0.46
N PHE A 110 -9.71 -5.88 -1.72
CA PHE A 110 -8.31 -5.94 -2.13
C PHE A 110 -7.78 -4.57 -2.59
N LEU A 111 -8.52 -3.49 -2.34
CA LEU A 111 -8.01 -2.12 -2.48
C LEU A 111 -8.26 -1.39 -1.16
N GLY A 112 -7.92 -0.12 -1.10
CA GLY A 112 -8.26 0.75 0.02
C GLY A 112 -8.68 2.13 -0.47
N THR A 113 -8.47 3.12 0.37
CA THR A 113 -8.71 4.52 0.05
C THR A 113 -7.42 5.14 -0.52
N PRO A 114 -7.48 5.82 -1.69
CA PRO A 114 -6.32 6.54 -2.21
C PRO A 114 -5.99 7.74 -1.33
N LEU A 115 -4.71 8.08 -1.20
CA LEU A 115 -4.27 9.27 -0.49
C LEU A 115 -4.29 10.48 -1.41
N GLY A 116 -4.91 11.58 -0.95
CA GLY A 116 -4.98 12.85 -1.69
C GLY A 116 -6.40 13.21 -2.10
N SER A 117 -6.54 14.19 -2.97
CA SER A 117 -7.84 14.73 -3.37
C SER A 117 -7.83 15.33 -4.77
N GLY A 118 -8.96 15.27 -5.48
CA GLY A 118 -9.08 15.85 -6.82
C GLY A 118 -8.24 15.09 -7.82
N SER A 119 -7.28 15.77 -8.46
CA SER A 119 -6.30 15.17 -9.37
C SER A 119 -4.95 14.85 -8.70
N ASN A 120 -4.79 15.15 -7.42
CA ASN A 120 -3.51 15.10 -6.72
C ASN A 120 -3.46 13.89 -5.78
N PHE A 121 -3.47 12.70 -6.37
CA PHE A 121 -3.34 11.45 -5.63
C PHE A 121 -1.88 11.03 -5.48
N PHE A 122 -1.54 10.45 -4.34
CA PHE A 122 -0.28 9.75 -4.18
C PHE A 122 -0.32 8.46 -5.00
N ASP A 123 0.66 8.29 -5.87
CA ASP A 123 0.77 7.13 -6.78
C ASP A 123 2.23 6.96 -7.23
N PRO A 124 3.09 6.35 -6.40
CA PRO A 124 4.52 6.20 -6.68
C PRO A 124 4.80 5.32 -7.90
N GLY A 125 4.05 4.23 -8.06
CA GLY A 125 4.18 3.33 -9.20
C GLY A 125 3.42 3.77 -10.46
N LYS A 126 2.56 4.81 -10.38
CA LYS A 126 1.61 5.19 -11.45
C LYS A 126 0.62 4.09 -11.82
N MET A 127 0.39 3.18 -10.89
CA MET A 127 -0.46 1.99 -11.05
C MET A 127 -1.51 1.87 -9.94
N GLY A 128 -1.46 2.75 -8.93
CA GLY A 128 -2.37 2.76 -7.79
C GLY A 128 -1.64 2.58 -6.46
N SER A 129 -2.11 3.31 -5.46
CA SER A 129 -1.59 3.30 -4.09
C SER A 129 -2.74 3.54 -3.14
N TYR A 130 -2.99 2.58 -2.26
CA TYR A 130 -4.19 2.55 -1.44
C TYR A 130 -3.87 2.16 0.00
N PHE A 131 -4.64 2.72 0.92
CA PHE A 131 -4.47 2.51 2.35
C PHE A 131 -5.80 2.05 2.95
N GLN A 132 -5.74 1.03 3.80
CA GLN A 132 -6.85 0.61 4.64
C GLN A 132 -6.55 0.97 6.09
N ALA A 133 -7.45 1.69 6.73
CA ALA A 133 -7.48 1.85 8.18
C ALA A 133 -7.98 0.56 8.85
N GLN A 134 -7.75 0.43 10.17
CA GLN A 134 -8.08 -0.78 10.94
C GLN A 134 -9.54 -1.27 10.75
N HIS A 135 -10.51 -0.36 10.64
CA HIS A 135 -11.91 -0.71 10.41
C HIS A 135 -12.17 -1.22 8.98
N GLU A 136 -11.48 -0.67 7.98
CA GLU A 136 -11.54 -1.14 6.59
C GLU A 136 -10.91 -2.54 6.45
N VAL A 137 -9.82 -2.82 7.18
CA VAL A 137 -9.20 -4.17 7.21
C VAL A 137 -10.20 -5.23 7.68
N SER A 138 -11.00 -4.91 8.70
CA SER A 138 -12.03 -5.82 9.23
C SER A 138 -13.16 -6.07 8.21
N GLU A 139 -13.56 -5.04 7.47
CA GLU A 139 -14.52 -5.19 6.37
C GLU A 139 -13.94 -6.02 5.24
N SER A 140 -12.70 -5.75 4.84
CA SER A 140 -11.97 -6.53 3.82
C SER A 140 -11.90 -8.01 4.18
N LEU A 141 -11.51 -8.35 5.41
CA LEU A 141 -11.46 -9.75 5.87
C LEU A 141 -12.83 -10.43 5.74
N SER A 142 -13.89 -9.74 6.16
CA SER A 142 -15.25 -10.27 6.07
C SER A 142 -15.64 -10.61 4.63
N ARG A 143 -15.23 -9.78 3.65
CA ARG A 143 -15.47 -10.03 2.22
C ARG A 143 -14.59 -11.14 1.65
N VAL A 144 -13.33 -11.22 2.06
CA VAL A 144 -12.41 -12.28 1.63
C VAL A 144 -12.94 -13.65 2.07
N LEU A 145 -13.47 -13.76 3.29
CA LEU A 145 -14.11 -14.98 3.78
C LEU A 145 -15.33 -15.42 2.95
N GLU A 146 -16.06 -14.49 2.31
CA GLU A 146 -17.18 -14.84 1.43
C GLU A 146 -16.75 -15.52 0.12
N VAL A 147 -15.49 -15.34 -0.30
CA VAL A 147 -14.97 -15.77 -1.61
C VAL A 147 -13.84 -16.79 -1.53
N GLU A 148 -13.22 -17.00 -0.36
CA GLU A 148 -12.12 -17.96 -0.16
C GLU A 148 -12.45 -19.36 -0.72
N GLY A 149 -13.67 -19.86 -0.54
CA GLY A 149 -14.10 -21.17 -1.06
C GLY A 149 -14.53 -21.17 -2.53
N LYS A 150 -14.42 -20.03 -3.24
CA LYS A 150 -14.90 -19.85 -4.63
C LYS A 150 -13.78 -19.54 -5.61
N VAL A 151 -12.58 -19.23 -5.13
CA VAL A 151 -11.42 -19.00 -5.99
C VAL A 151 -10.93 -20.33 -6.57
N SER A 152 -10.26 -20.27 -7.72
CA SER A 152 -9.61 -21.44 -8.30
C SER A 152 -8.50 -21.97 -7.40
N ASP A 153 -8.16 -23.25 -7.54
CA ASP A 153 -7.05 -23.88 -6.80
C ASP A 153 -5.74 -23.09 -6.97
N ASP A 154 -5.50 -22.52 -8.15
CA ASP A 154 -4.31 -21.73 -8.44
C ASP A 154 -4.25 -20.39 -7.66
N ALA A 155 -5.40 -19.77 -7.40
CA ALA A 155 -5.52 -18.52 -6.64
C ALA A 155 -5.71 -18.73 -5.14
N PHE A 156 -6.02 -19.96 -4.72
CA PHE A 156 -6.38 -20.30 -3.34
C PHE A 156 -5.28 -19.94 -2.34
N GLU A 157 -4.02 -20.29 -2.63
CA GLU A 157 -2.92 -20.02 -1.69
C GLU A 157 -2.65 -18.51 -1.56
N ALA A 158 -2.73 -17.75 -2.66
CA ALA A 158 -2.57 -16.29 -2.63
C ALA A 158 -3.67 -15.62 -1.78
N VAL A 159 -4.93 -16.02 -1.96
CA VAL A 159 -6.05 -15.51 -1.17
C VAL A 159 -5.94 -15.92 0.30
N ARG A 160 -5.46 -17.13 0.57
CA ARG A 160 -5.22 -17.61 1.93
C ARG A 160 -4.12 -16.81 2.64
N GLU A 161 -3.02 -16.49 1.97
CA GLU A 161 -1.95 -15.66 2.53
C GLU A 161 -2.40 -14.22 2.76
N PHE A 162 -3.12 -13.63 1.79
CA PHE A 162 -3.72 -12.31 1.96
C PHE A 162 -4.69 -12.28 3.15
N LYS A 163 -5.53 -13.32 3.32
CA LYS A 163 -6.41 -13.46 4.49
C LYS A 163 -5.64 -13.47 5.81
N LYS A 164 -4.59 -14.28 5.92
CA LYS A 164 -3.72 -14.34 7.12
C LYS A 164 -3.10 -12.99 7.43
N MET A 165 -2.70 -12.23 6.41
CA MET A 165 -2.18 -10.87 6.57
C MET A 165 -3.26 -9.94 7.16
N LEU A 166 -4.51 -9.99 6.69
CA LEU A 166 -5.61 -9.19 7.27
C LEU A 166 -5.89 -9.58 8.73
N GLU A 167 -5.92 -10.87 9.05
CA GLU A 167 -6.07 -11.37 10.42
C GLU A 167 -4.96 -10.82 11.33
N GLN A 168 -3.71 -10.91 10.87
CA GLN A 168 -2.56 -10.37 11.60
C GLN A 168 -2.63 -8.84 11.77
N ALA A 169 -3.02 -8.10 10.72
CA ALA A 169 -3.18 -6.65 10.81
C ALA A 169 -4.25 -6.26 11.85
N ILE A 170 -5.34 -7.01 11.96
CA ILE A 170 -6.38 -6.79 12.99
C ILE A 170 -5.81 -7.04 14.39
N ASP A 171 -5.12 -8.17 14.59
CA ASP A 171 -4.52 -8.54 15.88
C ASP A 171 -3.48 -7.51 16.34
N GLU A 172 -2.68 -6.99 15.41
CA GLU A 172 -1.67 -5.96 15.66
C GLU A 172 -2.24 -4.53 15.70
N LYS A 173 -3.55 -4.35 15.43
CA LYS A 173 -4.22 -3.04 15.31
C LYS A 173 -3.53 -2.13 14.28
N LYS A 174 -3.18 -2.69 13.14
CA LYS A 174 -2.54 -2.02 12.02
C LYS A 174 -3.48 -1.87 10.83
N GLY A 175 -3.08 -1.03 9.89
CA GLY A 175 -3.72 -0.92 8.58
C GLY A 175 -3.05 -1.83 7.56
N VAL A 176 -3.45 -1.66 6.31
CA VAL A 176 -2.84 -2.34 5.15
C VAL A 176 -2.50 -1.30 4.09
N TYR A 177 -1.32 -1.44 3.49
CA TYR A 177 -0.89 -0.70 2.31
C TYR A 177 -0.96 -1.61 1.09
N ILE A 178 -1.56 -1.13 0.00
CA ILE A 178 -1.78 -1.89 -1.24
C ILE A 178 -1.25 -1.08 -2.42
N THR A 179 -0.47 -1.73 -3.28
CA THR A 179 0.10 -1.13 -4.50
C THR A 179 0.33 -2.18 -5.58
N PHE A 180 0.94 -1.80 -6.71
CA PHE A 180 1.01 -2.58 -7.94
C PHE A 180 2.36 -2.49 -8.64
#